data_AF-A0A1F9BQH3-F1
#
_entry.id   AF-A0A1F9BQH3-F1
#
_cell.length_a   1.000
_cell.length_b   1.000
_cell.length_c   1.000
_cell.angle_alpha   90.00
_cell.angle_beta   90.00
_cell.angle_gamma   90.00
#
_symmetry.space_group_name_H-M   'P 1'
#
loop_
_entity.id
_entity.type
_entity.pdbx_description
1 polymer ?
#
loop_
_entity_poly.entity_id
_entity_poly.type
_entity_poly.pdbx_seq_one_letter_code
_entity_poly.pdbx_strand_id
1 'polypeptide(L)'
;MKVFEAIRKFRIYMLILGGLCLSYGIYQKCWYSDLVRYAVESIEANRLDQQYLEEAKSGLFSSDDLIAYNMGVRAYRANNLKKAGDHFYEVIRNGQASLQKKQAYYNLGNIFVQFDLPLKAAEMYKESLRLDPNDWESKYNLERLYVFYLPAFPGEGNQASLDQEPGNEKSDEHRTGRSGAEKPDI
;
A
#
# COMPACT_ATOMS: atom_id res chain seq x y z
N MET A 1 -23.71 -31.70 50.11
CA MET A 1 -23.95 -31.90 48.65
C MET A 1 -24.28 -30.59 47.91
N LYS A 2 -25.24 -29.77 48.37
CA LYS A 2 -25.65 -28.51 47.68
C LYS A 2 -24.54 -27.45 47.51
N VAL A 3 -23.66 -27.29 48.50
CA VAL A 3 -22.57 -26.29 48.46
C VAL A 3 -21.55 -26.59 47.35
N PHE A 4 -21.20 -27.85 47.15
CA PHE A 4 -20.24 -28.27 46.13
C PHE A 4 -20.79 -28.02 44.70
N GLU A 5 -22.09 -28.23 44.52
CA GLU A 5 -22.76 -27.98 43.26
C GLU A 5 -22.87 -26.47 42.96
N ALA A 6 -23.10 -25.64 43.98
CA ALA A 6 -23.11 -24.19 43.85
C ALA A 6 -21.72 -23.63 43.46
N ILE A 7 -20.65 -24.13 44.09
CA ILE A 7 -19.27 -23.74 43.75
C ILE A 7 -18.93 -24.15 42.30
N ARG A 8 -19.37 -25.35 41.88
CA ARG A 8 -19.18 -25.82 40.50
C ARG A 8 -19.90 -24.92 39.49
N LYS A 9 -21.16 -24.55 39.75
CA LYS A 9 -21.93 -23.63 38.89
C LYS A 9 -21.30 -22.24 38.83
N PHE A 10 -20.88 -21.69 39.97
CA PHE A 10 -20.19 -20.40 40.04
C PHE A 10 -18.90 -20.38 39.20
N ARG A 11 -18.07 -21.43 39.28
CA ARG A 11 -16.86 -21.54 38.44
C ARG A 11 -17.18 -21.57 36.94
N ILE A 12 -18.23 -22.29 36.53
CA ILE A 12 -18.66 -22.33 35.13
C ILE A 12 -19.10 -20.93 34.67
N TYR A 13 -19.88 -20.21 35.48
CA TYR A 13 -20.29 -18.84 35.15
C TYR A 13 -19.10 -17.88 35.02
N MET A 14 -18.10 -17.98 35.90
CA MET A 14 -16.88 -17.15 35.82
C MET A 14 -16.07 -17.45 34.56
N LEU A 15 -16.00 -18.73 34.12
CA LEU A 15 -15.33 -19.11 32.87
C LEU A 15 -16.07 -18.57 31.64
N ILE A 16 -17.41 -18.66 31.62
CA ILE A 16 -18.24 -18.10 30.53
C ILE A 16 -18.06 -16.59 30.47
N LEU A 17 -18.13 -15.90 31.61
CA LEU A 17 -17.95 -14.44 31.68
C LEU A 17 -16.55 -14.03 31.19
N GLY A 18 -15.50 -14.76 31.58
CA GLY A 18 -14.14 -14.53 31.08
C GLY A 18 -14.03 -14.70 29.56
N GLY A 19 -14.65 -15.75 29.01
CA GLY A 19 -14.70 -15.97 27.56
C GLY A 19 -15.42 -14.85 26.81
N LEU A 20 -16.54 -14.36 27.35
CA LEU A 20 -17.28 -13.23 26.79
C LEU A 20 -16.43 -11.95 26.81
N CYS A 21 -15.74 -11.64 27.91
CA CYS A 21 -14.84 -10.48 28.00
C CYS A 21 -13.68 -10.55 27.01
N LEU A 22 -13.07 -11.72 26.83
CA LEU A 22 -11.99 -11.91 25.84
C LEU A 22 -12.52 -11.74 24.41
N SER A 23 -13.67 -12.32 24.10
CA SER A 23 -14.31 -12.17 22.78
C SER A 23 -14.67 -10.71 22.49
N TYR A 24 -15.15 -9.97 23.48
CA TYR A 24 -15.45 -8.56 23.38
C TYR A 24 -14.19 -7.71 23.16
N GLY A 25 -13.11 -8.00 23.87
CA GLY A 25 -11.82 -7.32 23.67
C GLY A 25 -11.22 -7.56 22.28
N ILE A 26 -11.31 -8.79 21.77
CA ILE A 26 -10.88 -9.13 20.41
C ILE A 26 -11.78 -8.41 19.39
N TYR A 27 -13.09 -8.47 19.56
CA TYR A 27 -14.06 -7.77 18.70
C TYR A 27 -13.78 -6.27 18.66
N GLN A 28 -13.56 -5.64 19.82
CA GLN A 28 -13.27 -4.21 19.92
C GLN A 28 -11.95 -3.86 19.22
N LYS A 29 -10.93 -4.71 19.32
CA LYS A 29 -9.65 -4.53 18.63
C LYS A 29 -9.80 -4.62 17.11
N CYS A 30 -10.49 -5.65 16.60
CA CYS A 30 -10.74 -5.83 15.16
C CYS A 30 -11.60 -4.71 14.59
N TRP A 31 -12.69 -4.37 15.28
CA TRP A 31 -13.59 -3.30 14.86
C TRP A 31 -12.88 -1.93 14.81
N TYR A 32 -12.05 -1.62 15.82
CA TYR A 32 -11.28 -0.39 15.85
C TYR A 32 -10.24 -0.34 14.73
N SER A 33 -9.52 -1.45 14.46
CA SER A 33 -8.56 -1.49 13.35
C SER A 33 -9.23 -1.31 11.98
N ASP A 34 -10.39 -1.92 11.78
CA ASP A 34 -11.15 -1.80 10.53
C ASP A 34 -11.68 -0.38 10.34
N LEU A 35 -12.21 0.23 11.40
CA LEU A 35 -12.70 1.61 11.36
C LEU A 35 -11.57 2.59 11.02
N VAL A 36 -10.42 2.47 11.68
CA VAL A 36 -9.25 3.33 11.44
C VAL A 36 -8.72 3.12 10.02
N ARG A 37 -8.65 1.87 9.55
CA ARG A 37 -8.24 1.56 8.18
C ARG A 37 -9.15 2.23 7.15
N TYR A 38 -10.46 2.05 7.29
CA TYR A 38 -11.44 2.66 6.38
C TYR A 38 -11.38 4.20 6.40
N ALA A 39 -11.24 4.78 7.60
CA ALA A 39 -11.10 6.22 7.74
C ALA A 39 -9.85 6.73 7.00
N VAL A 40 -8.69 6.09 7.20
CA VAL A 40 -7.44 6.44 6.52
C VAL A 40 -7.58 6.30 5.01
N GLU A 41 -8.12 5.18 4.53
CA GLU A 41 -8.30 4.92 3.10
C GLU A 41 -9.22 5.98 2.44
N SER A 42 -10.29 6.37 3.12
CA SER A 42 -11.19 7.43 2.62
C SER A 42 -10.53 8.80 2.56
N ILE A 43 -9.69 9.14 3.55
CA ILE A 43 -8.93 10.39 3.59
C ILE A 43 -7.89 10.40 2.46
N GLU A 44 -7.17 9.29 2.28
CA GLU A 44 -6.16 9.14 1.24
C GLU A 44 -6.78 9.21 -0.16
N ALA A 45 -7.92 8.56 -0.39
CA ALA A 45 -8.66 8.65 -1.66
C ALA A 45 -9.10 10.09 -1.96
N ASN A 46 -9.68 10.79 -0.99
CA ASN A 46 -10.08 12.19 -1.15
C ASN A 46 -8.87 13.11 -1.42
N ARG A 47 -7.73 12.86 -0.78
CA ARG A 47 -6.49 13.62 -1.01
C ARG A 47 -5.95 13.39 -2.43
N LEU A 48 -5.92 12.14 -2.88
CA LEU A 48 -5.52 11.78 -4.24
C LEU A 48 -6.41 12.48 -5.27
N ASP A 49 -7.71 12.59 -5.00
CA ASP A 49 -8.67 13.28 -5.85
C ASP A 49 -8.38 14.78 -5.94
N GLN A 50 -8.13 15.43 -4.81
CA GLN A 50 -7.77 16.84 -4.76
C GLN A 50 -6.48 17.09 -5.53
N GLN A 51 -5.46 16.26 -5.30
CA GLN A 51 -4.17 16.40 -5.94
C GLN A 51 -4.26 16.21 -7.46
N TYR A 52 -4.94 15.15 -7.92
CA TYR A 52 -5.21 14.91 -9.33
C TYR A 52 -5.94 16.09 -9.99
N LEU A 53 -6.93 16.66 -9.30
CA LEU A 53 -7.70 17.79 -9.82
C LEU A 53 -6.84 19.06 -9.94
N GLU A 54 -6.00 19.36 -8.94
CA GLU A 54 -5.10 20.52 -8.99
C GLU A 54 -4.02 20.36 -10.07
N GLU A 55 -3.47 19.16 -10.24
CA GLU A 55 -2.53 18.84 -11.32
C GLU A 55 -3.17 18.94 -12.70
N ALA A 56 -4.43 18.50 -12.87
CA ALA A 56 -5.15 18.63 -14.13
C ALA A 56 -5.41 20.10 -14.50
N LYS A 57 -5.64 20.98 -13.51
CA LYS A 57 -5.87 22.41 -13.71
C LYS A 57 -4.62 23.19 -14.14
N SER A 58 -3.43 22.73 -13.78
CA SER A 58 -2.16 23.42 -14.09
C SER A 58 -1.66 23.18 -15.53
N GLY A 59 -2.43 22.46 -16.35
CA GLY A 59 -2.06 21.87 -17.64
C GLY A 59 -1.74 22.80 -18.80
N LEU A 60 -0.72 23.65 -18.68
CA LEU A 60 -0.08 24.28 -19.85
C LEU A 60 1.29 23.68 -20.22
N PHE A 61 1.93 22.94 -19.31
CA PHE A 61 3.13 22.13 -19.59
C PHE A 61 3.14 20.91 -18.66
N SER A 62 2.58 19.79 -19.11
CA SER A 62 2.60 18.54 -18.34
C SER A 62 3.88 17.78 -18.66
N SER A 63 4.73 17.58 -17.66
CA SER A 63 5.92 16.72 -17.78
C SER A 63 5.53 15.24 -17.87
N ASP A 64 6.39 14.41 -18.48
CA ASP A 64 6.12 12.98 -18.65
C ASP A 64 5.89 12.26 -17.30
N ASP A 65 6.60 12.67 -16.24
CA ASP A 65 6.39 12.15 -14.88
C ASP A 65 5.06 12.56 -14.27
N LEU A 66 4.55 13.76 -14.57
CA LEU A 66 3.21 14.17 -14.16
C LEU A 66 2.12 13.36 -14.87
N ILE A 67 2.31 13.07 -16.16
CA ILE A 67 1.37 12.25 -16.93
C ILE A 67 1.35 10.82 -16.39
N ALA A 68 2.52 10.20 -16.19
CA ALA A 68 2.64 8.87 -15.60
C ALA A 68 2.03 8.81 -14.20
N TYR A 69 2.32 9.80 -13.35
CA TYR A 69 1.75 9.89 -12.01
C TYR A 69 0.21 9.93 -12.06
N ASN A 70 -0.37 10.76 -12.92
CA ASN A 70 -1.82 10.87 -13.07
C ASN A 70 -2.46 9.59 -13.63
N MET A 71 -1.77 8.85 -14.49
CA MET A 71 -2.21 7.51 -14.90
C MET A 71 -2.21 6.53 -13.72
N GLY A 72 -1.18 6.58 -12.87
CA GLY A 72 -1.09 5.81 -11.63
C GLY A 72 -2.25 6.11 -10.68
N VAL A 73 -2.54 7.39 -10.44
CA VAL A 73 -3.66 7.81 -9.59
C VAL A 73 -5.00 7.32 -10.15
N ARG A 74 -5.25 7.47 -11.46
CA ARG A 74 -6.47 6.95 -12.08
C ARG A 74 -6.60 5.44 -11.95
N ALA A 75 -5.51 4.69 -12.17
CA ALA A 75 -5.52 3.25 -12.01
C ALA A 75 -5.75 2.82 -10.54
N TYR A 76 -5.16 3.54 -9.58
CA TYR A 76 -5.37 3.31 -8.15
C TYR A 76 -6.84 3.51 -7.77
N ARG A 77 -7.47 4.58 -8.25
CA ARG A 77 -8.90 4.86 -8.05
C ARG A 77 -9.81 3.80 -8.68
N ALA A 78 -9.37 3.19 -9.77
CA ALA A 78 -10.07 2.07 -10.40
C ALA A 78 -9.83 0.73 -9.68
N ASN A 79 -9.17 0.74 -8.52
CA ASN A 79 -8.71 -0.43 -7.78
C ASN A 79 -7.82 -1.38 -8.61
N ASN A 80 -7.20 -0.88 -9.68
CA ASN A 80 -6.23 -1.61 -10.47
C ASN A 80 -4.82 -1.35 -9.90
N LEU A 81 -4.57 -1.89 -8.71
CA LEU A 81 -3.37 -1.62 -7.91
C LEU A 81 -2.08 -2.00 -8.63
N LYS A 82 -2.11 -3.07 -9.44
CA LYS A 82 -0.96 -3.51 -10.22
C LYS A 82 -0.57 -2.46 -11.27
N LYS A 83 -1.53 -2.04 -12.11
CA LYS A 83 -1.31 -0.98 -13.11
C LYS A 83 -0.96 0.36 -12.47
N ALA A 84 -1.57 0.67 -11.32
CA ALA A 84 -1.24 1.87 -10.56
C ALA A 84 0.23 1.87 -10.15
N GLY A 85 0.71 0.77 -9.60
CA GLY A 85 2.10 0.64 -9.20
C GLY A 85 3.06 0.63 -10.39
N ASP A 86 2.69 0.04 -11.55
CA ASP A 86 3.51 0.12 -12.77
C ASP A 86 3.76 1.58 -13.18
N HIS A 87 2.71 2.41 -13.19
CA HIS A 87 2.83 3.84 -13.48
C HIS A 87 3.61 4.61 -12.40
N PHE A 88 3.44 4.28 -11.11
CA PHE A 88 4.24 4.92 -10.06
C PHE A 88 5.72 4.54 -10.14
N TYR A 89 6.04 3.30 -10.55
CA TYR A 89 7.42 2.91 -10.83
C TYR A 89 7.99 3.64 -12.04
N GLU A 90 7.19 3.89 -13.08
CA GLU A 90 7.59 4.71 -14.22
C GLU A 90 7.99 6.13 -13.78
N VAL A 91 7.21 6.76 -12.90
CA VAL A 91 7.54 8.07 -12.29
C VAL A 91 8.87 8.02 -11.56
N ILE A 92 9.12 6.97 -10.77
CA ILE A 92 10.35 6.81 -9.99
C ILE A 92 11.56 6.60 -10.91
N ARG A 93 11.42 5.82 -11.97
CA ARG A 93 12.51 5.51 -12.92
C ARG A 93 12.88 6.71 -13.78
N ASN A 94 11.87 7.38 -14.33
CA ASN A 94 12.06 8.36 -15.40
C ASN A 94 11.93 9.81 -14.94
N GLY A 95 11.25 10.04 -13.82
CA GLY A 95 10.93 11.38 -13.37
C GLY A 95 12.16 12.21 -13.01
N GLN A 96 12.05 13.51 -13.24
CA GLN A 96 13.09 14.48 -12.86
C GLN A 96 12.64 15.30 -11.65
N ALA A 97 11.32 15.46 -11.48
CA ALA A 97 10.75 16.22 -10.38
C ALA A 97 10.72 15.43 -9.07
N SER A 98 11.21 16.04 -7.99
CA SER A 98 11.19 15.43 -6.65
C SER A 98 9.76 15.26 -6.11
N LEU A 99 8.83 16.13 -6.49
CA LEU A 99 7.45 16.11 -5.99
C LEU A 99 6.69 14.84 -6.42
N GLN A 100 6.61 14.57 -7.73
CA GLN A 100 5.91 13.40 -8.26
C GLN A 100 6.58 12.11 -7.81
N LYS A 101 7.91 12.07 -7.73
CA LYS A 101 8.65 10.93 -7.19
C LYS A 101 8.29 10.65 -5.73
N LYS A 102 8.26 11.70 -4.90
CA LYS A 102 7.86 11.59 -3.49
C LYS A 102 6.46 11.01 -3.35
N GLN A 103 5.51 11.53 -4.11
CA GLN A 103 4.13 11.07 -4.10
C GLN A 103 3.98 9.65 -4.66
N ALA A 104 4.73 9.29 -5.70
CA ALA A 104 4.77 7.94 -6.25
C ALA A 104 5.29 6.92 -5.24
N TYR A 105 6.37 7.25 -4.50
CA TYR A 105 6.85 6.42 -3.40
C TYR A 105 5.79 6.26 -2.31
N TYR A 106 5.17 7.35 -1.86
CA TYR A 106 4.09 7.28 -0.88
C TYR A 106 2.93 6.38 -1.36
N ASN A 107 2.47 6.54 -2.59
CA ASN A 107 1.35 5.76 -3.14
C ASN A 107 1.72 4.28 -3.33
N LEU A 108 2.95 3.97 -3.74
CA LEU A 108 3.45 2.59 -3.73
C LEU A 108 3.47 2.00 -2.33
N GLY A 109 3.82 2.79 -1.31
CA GLY A 109 3.69 2.41 0.08
C GLY A 109 2.27 1.95 0.42
N ASN A 110 1.27 2.76 0.07
CA ASN A 110 -0.15 2.41 0.29
C ASN A 110 -0.56 1.15 -0.48
N ILE A 111 -0.12 1.01 -1.73
CA ILE A 111 -0.37 -0.20 -2.53
C ILE A 111 0.23 -1.44 -1.85
N PHE A 112 1.48 -1.36 -1.36
CA PHE A 112 2.10 -2.49 -0.67
C PHE A 112 1.43 -2.84 0.65
N VAL A 113 0.83 -1.88 1.35
CA VAL A 113 -0.04 -2.18 2.51
C VAL A 113 -1.24 -3.03 2.08
N GLN A 114 -1.86 -2.71 0.94
CA GLN A 114 -3.01 -3.48 0.42
C GLN A 114 -2.64 -4.87 -0.07
N PHE A 115 -1.38 -5.09 -0.49
CA PHE A 115 -0.85 -6.41 -0.82
C PHE A 115 -0.30 -7.19 0.39
N ASP A 116 -0.55 -6.73 1.62
CA ASP A 116 -0.02 -7.33 2.85
C ASP A 116 1.52 -7.48 2.81
N LEU A 117 2.20 -6.49 2.22
CA LEU A 117 3.66 -6.42 2.07
C LEU A 117 4.26 -5.27 2.92
N PRO A 118 4.14 -5.32 4.27
CA PRO A 118 4.43 -4.19 5.14
C PRO A 118 5.91 -3.76 5.14
N LEU A 119 6.88 -4.66 4.90
CA LEU A 119 8.29 -4.24 4.83
C LEU A 119 8.58 -3.42 3.56
N LYS A 120 7.95 -3.76 2.43
CA LYS A 120 8.08 -3.00 1.16
C LYS A 120 7.34 -1.67 1.27
N ALA A 121 6.17 -1.68 1.88
CA ALA A 121 5.46 -0.45 2.21
C ALA A 121 6.34 0.50 3.04
N ALA A 122 6.99 -0.04 4.09
CA ALA A 122 7.93 0.73 4.91
C ALA A 122 9.12 1.26 4.11
N GLU A 123 9.68 0.47 3.19
CA GLU A 123 10.73 0.94 2.27
C GLU A 123 10.26 2.12 1.42
N MET A 124 9.09 2.02 0.79
CA MET A 124 8.57 3.09 -0.06
C MET A 124 8.27 4.36 0.73
N TYR A 125 7.68 4.27 1.93
CA TYR A 125 7.50 5.47 2.77
C TYR A 125 8.82 6.09 3.22
N LYS A 126 9.86 5.29 3.49
CA LYS A 126 11.21 5.82 3.76
C LYS A 126 11.77 6.56 2.55
N GLU A 127 11.60 6.04 1.33
CA GLU A 127 12.03 6.77 0.12
C GLU A 127 11.27 8.08 -0.07
N SER A 128 9.96 8.10 0.18
CA SER A 128 9.17 9.34 0.20
C SER A 128 9.74 10.37 1.18
N LEU A 129 10.04 9.95 2.42
CA LEU A 129 10.63 10.79 3.45
C LEU A 129 12.07 11.24 3.15
N ARG A 130 12.82 10.51 2.33
CA ARG A 130 14.14 10.98 1.85
C ARG A 130 14.01 12.17 0.91
N LEU A 131 12.94 12.21 0.11
CA LEU A 131 12.66 13.33 -0.80
C LEU A 131 12.02 14.52 -0.07
N ASP A 132 11.14 14.25 0.89
CA ASP A 132 10.50 15.25 1.73
C ASP A 132 10.45 14.78 3.20
N PRO A 133 11.45 15.14 4.03
CA PRO A 133 11.49 14.75 5.43
C PRO A 133 10.32 15.28 6.27
N ASN A 134 9.57 16.27 5.77
CA ASN A 134 8.45 16.89 6.44
C ASN A 134 7.09 16.31 5.98
N ASP A 135 7.08 15.29 5.11
CA ASP A 135 5.87 14.61 4.67
C ASP A 135 5.25 13.82 5.83
N TRP A 136 4.34 14.49 6.55
CA TRP A 136 3.75 13.96 7.76
C TRP A 136 2.92 12.71 7.49
N GLU A 137 2.33 12.57 6.29
CA GLU A 137 1.59 11.38 5.88
C GLU A 137 2.48 10.15 5.76
N SER A 138 3.61 10.25 5.04
CA SER A 138 4.57 9.14 4.95
C SER A 138 5.11 8.77 6.33
N LYS A 139 5.39 9.77 7.18
CA LYS A 139 5.85 9.54 8.55
C LYS A 139 4.80 8.80 9.37
N TYR A 140 3.54 9.27 9.35
CA TYR A 140 2.44 8.64 10.06
C TYR A 140 2.18 7.21 9.59
N ASN A 141 2.15 6.97 8.27
CA ASN A 141 1.95 5.63 7.70
C ASN A 141 3.10 4.68 8.04
N LEU A 142 4.34 5.17 8.01
CA LEU A 142 5.52 4.39 8.41
C LEU A 142 5.49 4.02 9.91
N GLU A 143 5.16 4.98 10.79
CA GLU A 143 5.01 4.72 12.23
C GLU A 143 3.91 3.69 12.49
N ARG A 144 2.77 3.81 11.80
CA ARG A 144 1.68 2.83 11.89
C ARG A 144 2.14 1.43 11.50
N LEU A 145 2.95 1.29 10.44
CA LEU A 145 3.53 0.01 10.05
C LEU A 145 4.42 -0.58 11.15
N TYR A 146 5.30 0.21 11.75
CA TYR A 146 6.18 -0.24 12.82
C TYR A 146 5.42 -0.65 14.09
N VAL A 147 4.33 0.02 14.41
CA VAL A 147 3.56 -0.25 15.65
C VAL A 147 2.61 -1.44 15.47
N PHE A 148 1.90 -1.52 14.35
CA PHE A 148 0.77 -2.45 14.22
C PHE A 148 1.04 -3.65 13.31
N TYR A 149 1.92 -3.50 12.31
CA TYR A 149 2.09 -4.51 11.28
C TYR A 149 3.38 -5.29 11.50
N LEU A 150 4.53 -4.63 11.48
CA LEU A 150 5.83 -5.30 11.54
C LEU A 150 6.06 -6.21 12.76
N PRO A 151 5.52 -5.93 13.97
CA PRO A 151 5.61 -6.87 15.10
C PRO A 151 4.87 -8.20 14.86
N ALA A 152 3.89 -8.22 13.95
CA ALA A 152 3.13 -9.42 13.58
C ALA A 152 3.72 -10.18 12.38
N PHE A 153 4.69 -9.60 11.66
CA PHE A 153 5.31 -10.18 10.46
C PHE A 153 6.86 -10.29 10.60
N PRO A 154 7.38 -11.21 11.43
CA PRO A 154 8.82 -11.40 11.57
C PRO A 154 9.42 -12.05 10.31
N GLY A 155 10.26 -11.29 9.60
CA GLY A 155 11.36 -11.77 8.73
C GLY A 155 11.03 -12.46 7.39
N GLU A 156 10.03 -13.33 7.33
CA GLU A 156 9.85 -14.25 6.19
C GLU A 156 8.57 -14.01 5.37
N GLY A 157 7.60 -13.27 5.90
CA GLY A 157 6.28 -13.04 5.27
C GLY A 157 6.30 -12.30 3.93
N ASN A 158 7.43 -11.70 3.54
CA ASN A 158 7.56 -10.90 2.32
C ASN A 158 8.05 -11.68 1.08
N GLN A 159 8.51 -12.93 1.24
CA GLN A 159 9.05 -13.71 0.11
C GLN A 159 7.95 -14.38 -0.73
N ALA A 160 6.80 -14.72 -0.14
CA ALA A 160 5.70 -15.39 -0.82
C ALA A 160 4.89 -14.47 -1.76
N SER A 161 4.93 -13.14 -1.55
CA SER A 161 4.09 -12.19 -2.29
C SER A 161 4.81 -11.48 -3.45
N LEU A 162 6.03 -11.93 -3.81
CA LEU A 162 6.79 -11.39 -4.96
C LEU A 162 5.99 -11.42 -6.26
N ASP A 163 5.15 -12.44 -6.48
CA ASP A 163 4.33 -12.57 -7.69
C ASP A 163 3.20 -11.52 -7.77
N GLN A 164 2.84 -10.88 -6.65
CA GLN A 164 1.75 -9.89 -6.56
C GLN A 164 2.25 -8.44 -6.66
N GLU A 165 3.56 -8.24 -6.76
CA GLU A 165 4.15 -6.91 -6.73
C GLU A 165 3.88 -6.13 -8.02
N PRO A 166 3.45 -4.86 -7.90
CA PRO A 166 3.45 -3.97 -9.06
C PRO A 166 4.86 -3.83 -9.62
N GLY A 167 4.99 -3.76 -10.94
CA GLY A 167 6.28 -3.60 -11.62
C GLY A 167 7.16 -4.85 -11.71
N ASN A 168 6.71 -6.02 -11.21
CA ASN A 168 7.44 -7.31 -11.30
C ASN A 168 7.01 -8.17 -12.52
N GLU A 169 6.27 -7.60 -13.48
CA GLU A 169 6.20 -8.25 -14.79
C GLU A 169 7.61 -8.26 -15.38
N LYS A 170 8.21 -9.45 -15.46
CA LYS A 170 9.42 -9.69 -16.25
C LYS A 170 9.20 -8.99 -17.58
N SER A 171 9.95 -7.92 -17.79
CA SER A 171 10.04 -7.25 -19.07
C SER A 171 10.42 -8.31 -20.08
N ASP A 172 9.44 -8.78 -20.86
CA ASP A 172 9.71 -9.47 -22.11
C ASP A 172 10.46 -8.46 -22.96
N GLU A 173 11.78 -8.60 -22.89
CA GLU A 173 12.76 -7.91 -23.70
C GLU A 173 12.39 -8.23 -25.15
N HIS A 174 11.58 -7.36 -25.76
CA HIS A 174 11.30 -7.40 -27.19
C HIS A 174 12.62 -7.04 -27.87
N ARG A 175 13.45 -8.07 -28.07
CA ARG A 175 14.68 -7.99 -28.83
C ARG A 175 14.31 -7.49 -30.22
N THR A 176 14.72 -6.27 -30.48
CA THR A 176 14.82 -5.68 -31.80
C THR A 176 15.68 -6.58 -32.68
N GLY A 177 15.02 -7.47 -33.41
CA GLY A 177 15.62 -8.24 -34.50
C GLY A 177 15.90 -7.33 -35.69
N ARG A 178 17.00 -6.57 -35.62
CA ARG A 178 17.63 -5.99 -36.82
C ARG A 178 18.33 -7.11 -37.57
N SER A 179 17.69 -7.70 -38.56
CA SER A 179 18.36 -8.33 -39.71
C SER A 179 17.36 -8.56 -40.84
N GLY A 180 17.39 -7.66 -41.81
CA GLY A 180 16.72 -7.78 -43.09
C GLY A 180 17.53 -6.98 -44.08
N ALA A 181 18.75 -7.45 -44.37
CA ALA A 181 19.50 -6.98 -45.52
C ALA A 181 18.76 -7.49 -46.76
N GLU A 182 17.94 -6.63 -47.34
CA GLU A 182 17.40 -6.82 -48.68
C GLU A 182 18.56 -6.68 -49.67
N LYS A 183 18.98 -7.82 -50.26
CA LYS A 183 19.76 -7.80 -51.50
C LYS A 183 18.79 -7.59 -52.66
N PRO A 184 19.16 -6.78 -53.68
CA PRO A 184 18.38 -6.71 -54.90
C PRO A 184 18.76 -7.89 -55.80
N ASP A 185 17.77 -8.67 -56.22
CA ASP A 185 17.92 -9.60 -57.33
C ASP A 185 17.42 -8.92 -58.62
N ILE A 186 18.37 -8.74 -59.55
CA ILE A 186 18.30 -8.68 -61.03
C ILE A 186 17.12 -7.92 -61.67
#